data_AF-A0A7I7WFM9-F1
#
_entry.id   AF-A0A7I7WFM9-F1
#
_cell.length_a   1.000
_cell.length_b   1.000
_cell.length_c   1.000
_cell.angle_alpha   90.00
_cell.angle_beta   90.00
_cell.angle_gamma   90.00
#
_symmetry.space_group_name_H-M   'P 1'
#
loop_
_entity.id
_entity.type
_entity.pdbx_description
1 polymer ?
#
loop_
_entity_poly.entity_id
_entity_poly.type
_entity_poly.pdbx_seq_one_letter_code
_entity_poly.pdbx_strand_id
1 'polypeptide(L)'
;MGGRRKGAIGAIVSEDPGLVVAALAETSEDLDRLFADKPDYWEFAAFTSLLVQGRSKMQRLIEAHHDGYAPYSNQQIDTVDELDYFFTGKVVELLALVRNFEEDTNTHLRRLFADQDLHDEVTPQEVKAAAKGITDFYRSILLLTREVRGVQAPSAYSEVIDNLASLIGFHLKGVDDFITATVGFLAVLPTLAQNNSGNREYHSLALELDPDYALLNHIKGQIKRLRQPWRRWLWWQ
;
A
#
# COMPACT_ATOMS: atom_id res chain seq x y z
N MET A 1 33.45 -30.12 -6.69
CA MET A 1 33.66 -29.94 -5.24
C MET A 1 34.40 -28.61 -5.08
N GLY A 2 33.75 -27.49 -4.79
CA GLY A 2 33.14 -27.12 -3.50
C GLY A 2 34.08 -26.11 -2.83
N GLY A 3 33.72 -24.90 -2.42
CA GLY A 3 32.45 -24.19 -2.44
C GLY A 3 32.71 -22.68 -2.32
N ARG A 4 31.75 -21.88 -2.83
CA ARG A 4 31.69 -20.43 -2.67
C ARG A 4 31.49 -20.09 -1.19
N ARG A 5 32.36 -19.26 -0.63
CA ARG A 5 32.09 -18.60 0.65
C ARG A 5 30.98 -17.56 0.43
N LYS A 6 29.86 -17.76 1.14
CA LYS A 6 28.76 -16.80 1.28
C LYS A 6 29.31 -15.51 1.89
N GLY A 7 28.92 -14.36 1.34
CA GLY A 7 29.19 -13.05 1.92
C GLY A 7 28.44 -12.92 3.25
N ALA A 8 29.14 -12.45 4.28
CA ALA A 8 28.58 -12.08 5.56
C ALA A 8 27.91 -10.70 5.42
N ILE A 9 26.67 -10.57 5.89
CA ILE A 9 25.98 -9.28 6.03
C ILE A 9 26.25 -8.79 7.45
N GLY A 10 26.83 -7.60 7.53
CA GLY A 10 27.37 -7.01 8.75
C GLY A 10 26.32 -6.25 9.56
N ALA A 11 26.34 -6.45 10.88
CA ALA A 11 25.90 -5.45 11.82
C ALA A 11 26.80 -4.21 11.67
N ILE A 12 26.22 -3.01 11.60
CA ILE A 12 26.98 -1.77 11.66
C ILE A 12 27.25 -1.52 13.15
N VAL A 13 28.46 -1.86 13.58
CA VAL A 13 28.88 -1.73 14.98
C VAL A 13 29.00 -0.25 15.33
N SER A 14 28.18 0.20 16.27
CA SER A 14 28.25 1.48 16.97
C SER A 14 29.47 1.50 17.92
N GLU A 15 30.18 2.63 18.04
CA GLU A 15 31.28 2.82 19.01
C GLU A 15 30.79 3.13 20.45
N ASP A 16 29.51 2.86 20.76
CA ASP A 16 29.00 2.70 22.12
C ASP A 16 28.69 1.20 22.35
N PRO A 17 29.30 0.48 23.32
CA PRO A 17 29.44 -0.98 23.28
C PRO A 17 28.15 -1.82 23.45
N GLY A 18 26.96 -1.21 23.47
CA GLY A 18 25.72 -1.87 23.86
C GLY A 18 24.56 -1.84 22.87
N LEU A 19 24.51 -0.89 21.92
CA LEU A 19 23.34 -0.71 21.06
C LEU A 19 23.56 -1.35 19.68
N VAL A 20 22.80 -2.42 19.39
CA VAL A 20 22.79 -3.07 18.07
C VAL A 20 21.44 -2.80 17.43
N VAL A 21 21.39 -1.81 16.54
CA VAL A 21 20.16 -1.45 15.83
C VAL A 21 19.86 -2.45 14.73
N ALA A 22 18.63 -2.94 14.72
CA ALA A 22 18.12 -3.86 13.72
C ALA A 22 18.20 -3.29 12.29
N ALA A 23 18.50 -4.16 11.32
CA ALA A 23 18.56 -3.82 9.90
C ALA A 23 17.46 -4.54 9.11
N LEU A 24 17.26 -4.13 7.86
CA LEU A 24 16.30 -4.75 6.94
C LEU A 24 16.66 -6.22 6.71
N ALA A 25 15.70 -7.12 6.92
CA ALA A 25 15.82 -8.53 6.59
C ALA A 25 15.44 -8.75 5.12
N GLU A 26 16.42 -9.12 4.30
CA GLU A 26 16.22 -9.37 2.87
C GLU A 26 15.54 -10.72 2.59
N THR A 27 15.69 -11.69 3.51
CA THR A 27 15.17 -13.04 3.37
C THR A 27 14.26 -13.44 4.52
N SER A 28 13.51 -14.54 4.34
CA SER A 28 12.69 -15.12 5.42
C SER A 28 13.55 -15.63 6.57
N GLU A 29 14.74 -16.17 6.26
CA GLU A 29 15.68 -16.67 7.28
C GLU A 29 16.22 -15.51 8.13
N ASP A 30 16.55 -14.38 7.51
CA ASP A 30 17.01 -13.19 8.24
C ASP A 30 15.89 -12.58 9.08
N LEU A 31 14.64 -12.66 8.61
CA LEU A 31 13.46 -12.22 9.36
C LEU A 31 13.19 -13.13 10.57
N ASP A 32 13.38 -14.44 10.43
CA ASP A 32 13.27 -15.38 11.55
C ASP A 32 14.33 -15.12 12.62
N ARG A 33 15.57 -14.81 12.21
CA ARG A 33 16.62 -14.38 13.15
C ARG A 33 16.26 -13.06 13.83
N LEU A 34 15.73 -12.10 13.08
CA LEU A 34 15.29 -10.81 13.65
C LEU A 34 14.22 -10.98 14.74
N PHE A 35 13.28 -11.91 14.55
CA PHE A 35 12.27 -12.25 15.56
C PHE A 35 12.81 -13.05 16.75
N ALA A 36 13.89 -13.81 16.56
CA ALA A 36 14.50 -14.59 17.63
C ALA A 36 15.43 -13.76 18.50
N ASP A 37 16.31 -12.97 17.87
CA ASP A 37 17.38 -12.23 18.52
C ASP A 37 16.90 -10.90 19.11
N LYS A 38 15.82 -10.33 18.54
CA LYS A 38 15.18 -9.07 18.96
C LYS A 38 16.18 -7.94 19.30
N PRO A 39 17.08 -7.57 18.38
CA PRO A 39 17.95 -6.40 18.55
C PRO A 39 17.15 -5.10 18.73
N ASP A 40 17.81 -4.00 19.10
CA ASP A 40 17.13 -2.72 19.29
C ASP A 40 16.36 -2.31 18.03
N TYR A 41 15.12 -1.86 18.21
CA TYR A 41 14.20 -1.48 17.12
C TYR A 41 13.83 -2.64 16.16
N TRP A 42 13.93 -3.91 16.59
CA TRP A 42 13.58 -5.06 15.75
C TRP A 42 12.16 -5.02 15.21
N GLU A 43 11.18 -4.47 15.95
CA GLU A 43 9.79 -4.39 15.54
C GLU A 43 9.66 -3.57 14.26
N PHE A 44 10.33 -2.41 14.24
CA PHE A 44 10.31 -1.49 13.11
C PHE A 44 11.06 -2.09 11.91
N ALA A 45 12.22 -2.70 12.13
CA ALA A 45 12.97 -3.37 11.07
C ALA A 45 12.18 -4.55 10.47
N ALA A 46 11.53 -5.37 11.31
CA ALA A 46 10.75 -6.52 10.88
C ALA A 46 9.50 -6.09 10.12
N PHE A 47 8.78 -5.07 10.62
CA PHE A 47 7.65 -4.46 9.93
C PHE A 47 8.06 -3.97 8.54
N THR A 48 9.12 -3.17 8.45
CA THR A 48 9.65 -2.65 7.18
C THR A 48 10.03 -3.77 6.22
N SER A 49 10.70 -4.81 6.72
CA SER A 49 11.12 -5.97 5.95
C SER A 49 9.91 -6.71 5.36
N LEU A 50 8.86 -6.92 6.16
CA LEU A 50 7.62 -7.56 5.73
C LEU A 50 6.90 -6.75 4.63
N LEU A 51 6.89 -5.42 4.72
CA LEU A 51 6.33 -4.57 3.67
C LEU A 51 7.09 -4.70 2.35
N VAL A 52 8.42 -4.60 2.38
CA VAL A 52 9.29 -4.72 1.19
C VAL A 52 9.16 -6.10 0.55
N GLN A 53 9.20 -7.16 1.36
CA GLN A 53 9.03 -8.54 0.88
C GLN A 53 7.62 -8.77 0.34
N GLY A 54 6.59 -8.23 1.00
CA GLY A 54 5.20 -8.30 0.55
C GLY A 54 5.01 -7.65 -0.82
N ARG A 55 5.51 -6.41 -0.99
CA ARG A 55 5.50 -5.70 -2.28
C ARG A 55 6.22 -6.48 -3.38
N SER A 56 7.39 -7.04 -3.08
CA SER A 56 8.17 -7.84 -4.04
C SER A 56 7.40 -9.08 -4.52
N LYS A 57 6.59 -9.73 -3.65
CA LYS A 57 5.73 -10.85 -4.03
C LYS A 57 4.60 -10.44 -5.00
N MET A 58 4.25 -9.16 -5.04
CA MET A 58 3.18 -8.61 -5.89
C MET A 58 3.70 -7.98 -7.19
N GLN A 59 5.01 -8.08 -7.48
CA GLN A 59 5.66 -7.39 -8.58
C GLN A 59 4.94 -7.52 -9.93
N ARG A 60 4.47 -8.73 -10.29
CA ARG A 60 3.73 -8.93 -11.56
C ARG A 60 2.40 -8.18 -11.62
N LEU A 61 1.69 -8.02 -10.50
CA LEU A 61 0.45 -7.25 -10.44
C LEU A 61 0.73 -5.75 -10.54
N ILE A 62 1.83 -5.30 -9.93
CA ILE A 62 2.29 -3.91 -9.99
C ILE A 62 2.67 -3.55 -11.43
N GLU A 63 3.45 -4.41 -12.11
CA GLU A 63 3.82 -4.24 -13.52
C GLU A 63 2.58 -4.18 -14.42
N ALA A 64 1.66 -5.14 -14.30
CA ALA A 64 0.40 -5.13 -15.05
C ALA A 64 -0.42 -3.86 -14.79
N HIS A 65 -0.44 -3.36 -13.55
CA HIS A 65 -1.12 -2.12 -13.22
C HIS A 65 -0.49 -0.91 -13.93
N HIS A 66 0.84 -0.82 -13.95
CA HIS A 66 1.58 0.26 -14.64
C HIS A 66 1.42 0.20 -16.16
N ASP A 67 1.41 -1.00 -16.73
CA ASP A 67 1.20 -1.23 -18.16
C ASP A 67 -0.26 -0.98 -18.60
N GLY A 68 -1.16 -0.71 -17.65
CA GLY A 68 -2.60 -0.58 -17.91
C GLY A 68 -3.25 -1.91 -18.33
N TYR A 69 -2.55 -3.03 -18.19
CA TYR A 69 -3.02 -4.34 -18.62
C TYR A 69 -3.99 -4.96 -17.61
N ALA A 70 -5.13 -5.45 -18.12
CA ALA A 70 -6.04 -6.30 -17.36
C ALA A 70 -6.64 -7.39 -18.28
N PRO A 71 -6.72 -8.64 -17.82
CA PRO A 71 -7.52 -9.66 -18.50
C PRO A 71 -9.01 -9.39 -18.29
N TYR A 72 -9.84 -9.99 -19.15
CA TYR A 72 -11.29 -9.90 -19.06
C TYR A 72 -11.80 -10.30 -17.67
N SER A 73 -12.64 -9.44 -17.07
CA SER A 73 -13.18 -9.62 -15.71
C SER A 73 -14.45 -10.47 -15.64
N ASN A 74 -14.90 -11.04 -16.78
CA ASN A 74 -16.21 -11.70 -16.93
C ASN A 74 -17.42 -10.78 -16.70
N GLN A 75 -17.22 -9.46 -16.81
CA GLN A 75 -18.29 -8.46 -16.73
C GLN A 75 -18.41 -7.71 -18.05
N GLN A 76 -19.64 -7.49 -18.48
CA GLN A 76 -19.99 -6.73 -19.67
C GLN A 76 -20.95 -5.60 -19.30
N ILE A 77 -20.73 -4.42 -19.87
CA ILE A 77 -21.55 -3.23 -19.71
C ILE A 77 -22.02 -2.81 -21.10
N ASP A 78 -23.32 -2.88 -21.35
CA ASP A 78 -23.90 -2.53 -22.66
C ASP A 78 -24.61 -1.16 -22.60
N THR A 79 -25.10 -0.77 -21.42
CA THR A 79 -25.90 0.45 -21.25
C THR A 79 -25.26 1.47 -20.30
N VAL A 80 -25.70 2.73 -20.40
CA VAL A 80 -25.25 3.79 -19.49
C VAL A 80 -25.75 3.56 -18.06
N ASP A 81 -26.90 2.91 -17.87
CA ASP A 81 -27.42 2.57 -16.54
C ASP A 81 -26.59 1.46 -15.88
N GLU A 82 -26.15 0.45 -16.65
CA GLU A 82 -25.20 -0.56 -16.17
C GLU A 82 -23.84 0.06 -15.83
N LEU A 83 -23.36 1.03 -16.62
CA LEU A 83 -22.13 1.77 -16.33
C LEU A 83 -22.23 2.53 -15.00
N ASP A 84 -23.36 3.20 -14.76
CA ASP A 84 -23.60 3.95 -13.51
C ASP A 84 -23.74 3.03 -12.29
N TYR A 85 -24.43 1.90 -12.45
CA TYR A 85 -24.52 0.86 -11.43
C TYR A 85 -23.13 0.27 -11.11
N PHE A 86 -22.35 -0.06 -12.13
CA PHE A 86 -20.99 -0.57 -11.99
C PHE A 86 -20.08 0.43 -11.27
N PHE A 87 -20.08 1.69 -11.73
CA PHE A 87 -19.34 2.77 -11.10
C PHE A 87 -19.69 2.93 -9.62
N THR A 88 -20.98 3.00 -9.31
CA THR A 88 -21.46 3.15 -7.92
C THR A 88 -21.04 1.96 -7.06
N GLY A 89 -21.17 0.73 -7.58
CA GLY A 89 -20.75 -0.48 -6.89
C GLY A 89 -19.26 -0.48 -6.57
N LYS A 90 -18.41 -0.10 -7.52
CA LYS A 90 -16.96 -0.05 -7.32
C LYS A 90 -16.51 1.06 -6.37
N VAL A 91 -17.20 2.20 -6.35
CA VAL A 91 -16.96 3.23 -5.34
C VAL A 91 -17.34 2.74 -3.94
N VAL A 92 -18.47 2.03 -3.79
CA VAL A 92 -18.87 1.44 -2.50
C VAL A 92 -17.86 0.40 -2.04
N GLU A 93 -17.37 -0.45 -2.95
CA GLU A 93 -16.34 -1.44 -2.67
C GLU A 93 -15.02 -0.79 -2.22
N LEU A 94 -14.58 0.26 -2.92
CA LEU A 94 -13.40 1.05 -2.53
C LEU A 94 -13.55 1.65 -1.12
N LEU A 95 -14.68 2.30 -0.84
CA LEU A 95 -14.94 2.90 0.48
C LEU A 95 -14.96 1.84 1.59
N ALA A 96 -15.47 0.65 1.30
CA ALA A 96 -15.42 -0.47 2.25
C ALA A 96 -13.99 -0.96 2.49
N LEU A 97 -13.18 -1.06 1.43
CA LEU A 97 -11.76 -1.42 1.55
C LEU A 97 -10.98 -0.41 2.40
N VAL A 98 -11.15 0.89 2.14
CA VAL A 98 -10.47 1.96 2.92
C VAL A 98 -10.90 1.91 4.39
N ARG A 99 -12.21 1.84 4.66
CA ARG A 99 -12.71 1.79 6.05
C ARG A 99 -12.20 0.56 6.79
N ASN A 100 -12.30 -0.62 6.20
CA ASN A 100 -11.85 -1.86 6.84
C ASN A 100 -10.33 -1.81 7.09
N PHE A 101 -9.58 -1.24 6.14
CA PHE A 101 -8.15 -1.01 6.31
C PHE A 101 -7.85 -0.05 7.48
N GLU A 102 -8.55 1.07 7.58
CA GLU A 102 -8.37 2.04 8.66
C GLU A 102 -8.71 1.46 10.03
N GLU A 103 -9.81 0.70 10.15
CA GLU A 103 -10.24 0.08 11.41
C GLU A 103 -9.23 -0.98 11.90
N ASP A 104 -8.83 -1.90 11.02
CA ASP A 104 -7.92 -2.99 11.37
C ASP A 104 -6.49 -2.50 11.54
N THR A 105 -5.99 -1.69 10.60
CA THR A 105 -4.57 -1.31 10.56
C THR A 105 -4.23 -0.25 11.58
N ASN A 106 -5.11 0.72 11.88
CA ASN A 106 -4.83 1.69 12.94
C ASN A 106 -4.69 1.01 14.30
N THR A 107 -5.48 -0.03 14.56
CA THR A 107 -5.38 -0.82 15.79
C THR A 107 -3.99 -1.45 15.92
N HIS A 108 -3.51 -2.09 14.86
CA HIS A 108 -2.20 -2.73 14.86
C HIS A 108 -1.04 -1.72 14.88
N LEU A 109 -1.11 -0.62 14.12
CA LEU A 109 -0.06 0.40 14.09
C LEU A 109 0.07 1.16 15.41
N ARG A 110 -1.05 1.50 16.08
CA ARG A 110 -1.02 2.11 17.41
C ARG A 110 -0.38 1.21 18.44
N ARG A 111 -0.73 -0.09 18.41
CA ARG A 111 -0.11 -1.10 19.27
C ARG A 111 1.40 -1.20 19.09
N LEU A 112 1.89 -1.04 17.85
CA LEU A 112 3.33 -1.10 17.55
C LEU A 112 4.09 0.17 17.90
N PHE A 113 3.52 1.36 17.67
CA PHE A 113 4.30 2.61 17.62
C PHE A 113 3.83 3.74 18.56
N ALA A 114 2.64 3.65 19.16
CA ALA A 114 2.08 4.75 19.97
C ALA A 114 2.03 4.44 21.48
N ASP A 115 1.70 3.21 21.88
CA ASP A 115 1.31 2.88 23.26
C ASP A 115 2.25 1.87 23.96
N GLN A 116 3.56 1.91 23.65
CA GLN A 116 4.50 0.91 24.18
C GLN A 116 4.61 0.92 25.72
N ASP A 117 4.41 2.07 26.38
CA ASP A 117 4.47 2.19 27.84
C ASP A 117 3.23 1.63 28.56
N LEU A 118 2.14 1.35 27.84
CA LEU A 118 0.85 0.93 28.40
C LEU A 118 0.53 -0.56 28.18
N HIS A 119 1.42 -1.30 27.53
CA HIS A 119 1.13 -2.64 27.06
C HIS A 119 2.35 -3.57 27.14
N ASP A 120 2.09 -4.88 27.13
CA ASP A 120 3.14 -5.91 27.08
C ASP A 120 4.04 -5.75 25.85
N GLU A 121 5.22 -6.37 25.90
CA GLU A 121 6.19 -6.43 24.79
C GLU A 121 5.49 -6.84 23.48
N VAL A 122 5.81 -6.12 22.40
CA VAL A 122 5.28 -6.42 21.07
C VAL A 122 5.73 -7.82 20.64
N THR A 123 4.79 -8.60 20.12
CA THR A 123 5.05 -9.94 19.61
C THR A 123 5.36 -9.95 18.11
N PRO A 124 6.15 -10.92 17.62
CA PRO A 124 6.33 -11.14 16.17
C PRO A 124 5.01 -11.28 15.40
N GLN A 125 3.97 -11.81 16.05
CA GLN A 125 2.66 -11.99 15.43
C GLN A 125 1.93 -10.66 15.23
N GLU A 126 2.03 -9.72 16.17
CA GLU A 126 1.47 -8.38 16.04
C GLU A 126 2.17 -7.59 14.91
N VAL A 127 3.50 -7.70 14.81
CA VAL A 127 4.28 -7.10 13.70
C VAL A 127 3.83 -7.67 12.35
N LYS A 128 3.68 -9.00 12.27
CA LYS A 128 3.17 -9.68 11.06
C LYS A 128 1.75 -9.22 10.70
N ALA A 129 0.86 -9.08 11.68
CA ALA A 129 -0.51 -8.65 11.46
C ALA A 129 -0.58 -7.22 10.89
N ALA A 130 0.19 -6.29 11.46
CA ALA A 130 0.25 -4.91 10.98
C ALA A 130 0.75 -4.83 9.53
N ALA A 131 1.88 -5.48 9.22
CA ALA A 131 2.43 -5.47 7.86
C ALA A 131 1.49 -6.17 6.88
N LYS A 132 0.84 -7.26 7.30
CA LYS A 132 -0.14 -7.98 6.49
C LYS A 132 -1.31 -7.08 6.10
N GLY A 133 -1.88 -6.32 7.04
CA GLY A 133 -2.98 -5.38 6.77
C GLY A 133 -2.67 -4.40 5.62
N ILE A 134 -1.48 -3.80 5.65
CA ILE A 134 -1.02 -2.87 4.59
C ILE A 134 -0.83 -3.61 3.26
N THR A 135 -0.16 -4.76 3.27
CA THR A 135 0.10 -5.52 2.02
C THR A 135 -1.18 -6.08 1.40
N ASP A 136 -2.16 -6.49 2.22
CA ASP A 136 -3.45 -6.97 1.74
C ASP A 136 -4.32 -5.84 1.18
N PHE A 137 -4.29 -4.67 1.81
CA PHE A 137 -4.93 -3.47 1.25
C PHE A 137 -4.32 -3.09 -0.10
N TYR A 138 -3.00 -3.00 -0.19
CA TYR A 138 -2.29 -2.72 -1.45
C TYR A 138 -2.68 -3.72 -2.56
N ARG A 139 -2.68 -5.02 -2.23
CA ARG A 139 -3.12 -6.08 -3.13
C ARG A 139 -4.57 -5.89 -3.56
N SER A 140 -5.47 -5.54 -2.64
CA SER A 140 -6.89 -5.40 -2.91
C SER A 140 -7.15 -4.23 -3.86
N ILE A 141 -6.45 -3.11 -3.70
CA ILE A 141 -6.50 -1.97 -4.64
C ILE A 141 -6.00 -2.38 -6.04
N LEU A 142 -4.89 -3.12 -6.13
CA LEU A 142 -4.38 -3.64 -7.42
C LEU A 142 -5.42 -4.54 -8.11
N LEU A 143 -6.04 -5.45 -7.36
CA LEU A 143 -7.04 -6.37 -7.89
C LEU A 143 -8.32 -5.65 -8.32
N LEU A 144 -8.80 -4.69 -7.53
CA LEU A 144 -9.99 -3.90 -7.84
C LEU A 144 -9.77 -3.05 -9.09
N THR A 145 -8.60 -2.43 -9.21
CA THR A 145 -8.20 -1.70 -10.43
C THR A 145 -8.17 -2.60 -11.66
N ARG A 146 -7.59 -3.81 -11.51
CA ARG A 146 -7.54 -4.82 -12.58
C ARG A 146 -8.94 -5.27 -12.99
N GLU A 147 -9.85 -5.47 -12.04
CA GLU A 147 -11.23 -5.85 -12.35
C GLU A 147 -11.95 -4.77 -13.16
N VAL A 148 -11.79 -3.50 -12.76
CA VAL A 148 -12.38 -2.35 -13.47
C VAL A 148 -11.88 -2.25 -14.91
N ARG A 149 -10.56 -2.32 -15.12
CA ARG A 149 -9.98 -2.30 -16.48
C ARG A 149 -10.37 -3.52 -17.32
N GLY A 150 -10.66 -4.64 -16.67
CA GLY A 150 -11.02 -5.89 -17.34
C GLY A 150 -12.45 -5.95 -17.87
N VAL A 151 -13.29 -4.95 -17.59
CA VAL A 151 -14.70 -4.95 -18.03
C VAL A 151 -14.80 -4.76 -19.55
N GLN A 152 -15.69 -5.51 -20.20
CA GLN A 152 -16.02 -5.27 -21.60
C GLN A 152 -17.11 -4.21 -21.70
N ALA A 153 -16.90 -3.20 -22.54
CA ALA A 153 -17.83 -2.11 -22.74
C ALA A 153 -17.69 -1.48 -24.13
N PRO A 154 -18.73 -0.82 -24.66
CA PRO A 154 -18.61 0.08 -25.79
C PRO A 154 -17.49 1.12 -25.59
N SER A 155 -16.76 1.45 -26.66
CA SER A 155 -15.66 2.43 -26.63
C SER A 155 -16.09 3.81 -26.11
N ALA A 156 -17.38 4.15 -26.20
CA ALA A 156 -17.92 5.38 -25.62
C ALA A 156 -17.79 5.45 -24.09
N TYR A 157 -17.55 4.33 -23.39
CA TYR A 157 -17.42 4.24 -21.94
C TYR A 157 -15.96 4.08 -21.48
N SER A 158 -14.99 3.93 -22.40
CA SER A 158 -13.60 3.61 -22.05
C SER A 158 -12.98 4.65 -21.11
N GLU A 159 -13.21 5.94 -21.39
CA GLU A 159 -12.69 7.03 -20.56
C GLU A 159 -13.25 7.00 -19.12
N VAL A 160 -14.52 6.60 -18.95
CA VAL A 160 -15.12 6.44 -17.62
C VAL A 160 -14.50 5.27 -16.87
N ILE A 161 -14.26 4.15 -17.56
CA ILE A 161 -13.64 2.95 -17.00
C ILE A 161 -12.19 3.23 -16.59
N ASP A 162 -11.42 3.90 -17.45
CA ASP A 162 -10.03 4.27 -17.19
C ASP A 162 -9.91 5.26 -16.03
N ASN A 163 -10.81 6.25 -15.98
CA ASN A 163 -10.86 7.20 -14.86
C ASN A 163 -11.25 6.51 -13.55
N LEU A 164 -12.21 5.56 -13.57
CA LEU A 164 -12.57 4.79 -12.38
C LEU A 164 -11.41 3.91 -11.90
N ALA A 165 -10.71 3.25 -12.81
CA ALA A 165 -9.51 2.48 -12.50
C ALA A 165 -8.41 3.37 -11.88
N SER A 166 -8.26 4.59 -12.40
CA SER A 166 -7.29 5.58 -11.88
C SER A 166 -7.68 6.11 -10.50
N LEU A 167 -8.97 6.37 -10.28
CA LEU A 167 -9.51 6.78 -8.97
C LEU A 167 -9.21 5.73 -7.90
N ILE A 168 -9.43 4.46 -8.20
CA ILE A 168 -9.12 3.35 -7.29
C ILE A 168 -7.61 3.21 -7.10
N GLY A 169 -6.85 3.25 -8.19
CA GLY A 169 -5.39 3.10 -8.17
C GLY A 169 -4.65 4.23 -7.46
N PHE A 170 -5.28 5.39 -7.25
CA PHE A 170 -4.66 6.55 -6.59
C PHE A 170 -4.06 6.21 -5.22
N HIS A 171 -4.71 5.31 -4.46
CA HIS A 171 -4.25 4.88 -3.14
C HIS A 171 -2.94 4.08 -3.15
N LEU A 172 -2.53 3.51 -4.30
CA LEU A 172 -1.27 2.76 -4.40
C LEU A 172 -0.06 3.67 -4.16
N LYS A 173 -0.12 4.91 -4.63
CA LYS A 173 0.96 5.88 -4.44
C LYS A 173 1.21 6.16 -2.96
N GLY A 174 0.15 6.36 -2.17
CA GLY A 174 0.28 6.61 -0.72
C GLY A 174 0.97 5.46 0.00
N VAL A 175 0.65 4.22 -0.37
CA VAL A 175 1.32 3.03 0.19
C VAL A 175 2.78 2.92 -0.27
N ASP A 176 3.08 3.17 -1.55
CA ASP A 176 4.45 3.15 -2.07
C ASP A 176 5.33 4.23 -1.40
N ASP A 177 4.79 5.43 -1.21
CA ASP A 177 5.46 6.53 -0.49
C ASP A 177 5.70 6.15 0.97
N PHE A 178 4.71 5.54 1.64
CA PHE A 178 4.83 5.07 3.02
C PHE A 178 5.91 3.98 3.18
N ILE A 179 5.94 2.99 2.29
CA ILE A 179 6.99 1.94 2.29
C ILE A 179 8.37 2.59 2.09
N THR A 180 8.49 3.51 1.13
CA THR A 180 9.74 4.22 0.84
C THR A 180 10.21 5.04 2.05
N ALA A 181 9.31 5.77 2.70
CA ALA A 181 9.61 6.56 3.89
C ALA A 181 10.04 5.68 5.06
N THR A 182 9.39 4.53 5.26
CA THR A 182 9.74 3.56 6.32
C THR A 182 11.13 2.96 6.10
N VAL A 183 11.47 2.57 4.87
CA VAL A 183 12.82 2.11 4.49
C VAL A 183 13.86 3.21 4.71
N GLY A 184 13.56 4.44 4.28
CA GLY A 184 14.44 5.60 4.48
C GLY A 184 14.70 5.89 5.95
N PHE A 185 13.67 5.81 6.79
CA PHE A 185 13.80 5.99 8.23
C PHE A 185 14.64 4.88 8.88
N LEU A 186 14.42 3.62 8.51
CA LEU A 186 15.23 2.49 9.01
C LEU A 186 16.72 2.67 8.70
N ALA A 187 17.05 3.20 7.51
CA ALA A 187 18.44 3.42 7.09
C ALA A 187 19.18 4.50 7.90
N VAL A 188 18.46 5.51 8.42
CA VAL A 188 19.05 6.58 9.24
C VAL A 188 18.98 6.30 10.75
N LEU A 189 18.19 5.31 11.16
CA LEU A 189 17.93 4.97 12.56
C LEU A 189 19.20 4.70 13.38
N PRO A 190 20.23 3.97 12.89
CA PRO A 190 21.47 3.77 13.64
C PRO A 190 22.17 5.10 13.99
N THR A 191 22.23 6.02 13.03
CA THR A 191 22.83 7.35 13.22
C THR A 191 22.04 8.19 14.22
N LEU A 192 20.70 8.12 14.16
CA LEU A 192 19.83 8.82 15.11
C LEU A 192 19.98 8.25 16.53
N ALA A 193 20.10 6.93 16.65
CA ALA A 193 20.24 6.27 17.94
C ALA A 193 21.60 6.56 18.61
N GLN A 194 22.65 6.77 17.82
CA GLN A 194 23.98 7.18 18.31
C GLN A 194 24.04 8.65 18.75
N ASN A 195 23.29 9.54 18.08
CA ASN A 195 23.39 10.98 18.29
C ASN A 195 22.41 11.54 19.34
N ASN A 196 21.37 10.79 19.74
CA ASN A 196 20.32 11.28 20.63
C ASN A 196 20.39 10.71 22.05
N SER A 197 21.16 11.37 22.91
CA SER A 197 20.94 11.39 24.36
C SER A 197 19.87 12.45 24.71
N GLY A 198 18.59 12.13 24.49
CA GLY A 198 17.50 12.78 25.23
C GLY A 198 16.43 13.57 24.47
N ASN A 199 16.49 13.73 23.14
CA ASN A 199 15.39 14.36 22.39
C ASN A 199 14.99 13.49 21.19
N ARG A 200 13.99 12.62 21.40
CA ARG A 200 13.39 11.81 20.32
C ARG A 200 12.52 12.73 19.48
N GLU A 201 13.06 13.29 18.40
CA GLU A 201 12.22 13.86 17.35
C GLU A 201 11.41 12.73 16.71
N TYR A 202 10.12 12.70 17.02
CA TYR A 202 9.19 11.75 16.42
C TYR A 202 8.94 12.17 14.97
N HIS A 203 9.65 11.54 14.03
CA HIS A 203 9.28 11.60 12.63
C HIS A 203 7.96 10.85 12.44
N SER A 204 6.88 11.58 12.18
CA SER A 204 5.58 10.97 11.88
C SER A 204 5.63 10.37 10.48
N LEU A 205 5.61 9.04 10.40
CA LEU A 205 5.37 8.31 9.17
C LEU A 205 3.85 8.15 9.01
N ALA A 206 3.24 8.98 8.16
CA ALA A 206 1.82 8.91 7.86
C ALA A 206 1.57 8.14 6.57
N LEU A 207 0.57 7.25 6.59
CA LEU A 207 0.01 6.66 5.38
C LEU A 207 -1.19 7.51 4.95
N GLU A 208 -1.03 8.23 3.85
CA GLU A 208 -2.08 9.10 3.30
C GLU A 208 -2.97 8.33 2.32
N LEU A 209 -4.28 8.30 2.60
CA LEU A 209 -5.30 7.61 1.78
C LEU A 209 -6.43 8.56 1.37
N ASP A 210 -6.09 9.72 0.84
CA ASP A 210 -7.11 10.68 0.41
C ASP A 210 -7.70 10.30 -0.96
N PRO A 211 -9.03 10.26 -1.12
CA PRO A 211 -9.64 10.01 -2.42
C PRO A 211 -9.54 11.25 -3.32
N ASP A 212 -9.30 11.03 -4.62
CA ASP A 212 -9.34 12.10 -5.62
C ASP A 212 -10.80 12.52 -5.90
N TYR A 213 -11.30 13.45 -5.08
CA TYR A 213 -12.65 13.99 -5.22
C TYR A 213 -12.87 14.72 -6.54
N ALA A 214 -11.82 15.31 -7.14
CA ALA A 214 -11.93 15.98 -8.42
C ALA A 214 -12.19 14.95 -9.53
N LEU A 215 -11.44 13.85 -9.55
CA LEU A 215 -11.64 12.75 -10.49
C LEU A 215 -12.99 12.05 -10.26
N LEU A 216 -13.40 11.83 -9.02
CA LEU A 216 -14.72 11.28 -8.70
C LEU A 216 -15.86 12.14 -9.29
N ASN A 217 -15.77 13.46 -9.11
CA ASN A 217 -16.76 14.39 -9.67
C ASN A 217 -16.71 14.45 -11.20
N HIS A 218 -15.51 14.33 -11.78
CA HIS A 218 -15.33 14.25 -13.21
C HIS A 218 -16.05 13.04 -13.81
N ILE A 219 -15.87 11.85 -13.22
CA ILE A 219 -16.52 10.60 -13.65
C ILE A 219 -18.05 10.73 -13.60
N LYS A 220 -18.60 11.23 -12.48
CA LYS A 220 -20.06 11.49 -12.34
C LYS A 220 -20.57 12.43 -13.44
N GLY A 221 -19.78 13.45 -13.78
CA GLY A 221 -20.07 14.36 -14.89
C GLY A 221 -20.09 13.68 -16.26
N GLN A 222 -19.15 12.76 -16.52
CA GLN A 222 -19.10 11.98 -17.76
C GLN A 222 -20.33 11.07 -17.91
N ILE A 223 -20.68 10.32 -16.88
CA ILE A 223 -21.87 9.43 -16.87
C ILE A 223 -23.14 10.25 -17.13
N LYS A 224 -23.30 11.40 -16.47
CA LYS A 224 -24.44 12.30 -16.70
C LYS A 224 -24.53 12.79 -18.14
N ARG A 225 -23.40 13.08 -18.79
CA ARG A 225 -23.36 13.48 -20.20
C ARG A 225 -23.75 12.34 -21.13
N LEU A 226 -23.33 11.11 -20.83
CA LEU A 226 -23.71 9.91 -21.59
C LEU A 226 -25.22 9.63 -21.53
N ARG A 227 -25.88 9.94 -20.41
CA ARG A 227 -27.35 9.86 -20.26
C ARG A 227 -28.12 10.92 -21.07
N GLN A 228 -27.45 11.97 -21.55
CA GLN A 228 -28.08 13.10 -22.26
C GLN A 228 -27.47 13.29 -23.66
N PRO A 229 -27.51 12.28 -24.55
CA PRO A 229 -26.81 12.33 -25.84
C PRO A 229 -27.28 13.49 -26.73
N TRP A 230 -28.55 13.90 -26.60
CA TRP A 230 -29.13 15.05 -27.33
C TRP A 230 -28.51 16.40 -26.98
N ARG A 231 -27.88 16.55 -25.81
CA ARG A 231 -27.22 17.83 -25.48
C ARG A 231 -26.02 18.12 -26.37
N ARG A 232 -25.40 17.11 -27.00
CA ARG A 232 -24.34 17.33 -28.00
C ARG A 232 -24.83 18.06 -29.25
N TRP A 233 -26.12 17.96 -29.57
CA TRP A 233 -26.72 18.62 -30.74
C TRP A 233 -27.06 20.10 -30.51
N LEU A 234 -27.22 20.54 -29.26
CA LEU A 234 -27.62 21.92 -28.91
C LEU A 234 -26.47 22.94 -28.92
N TRP A 235 -25.21 22.51 -29.05
CA TRP A 235 -24.03 23.40 -29.11
C TRP A 235 -23.51 23.62 -30.53
N TRP A 236 -24.19 23.07 -31.54
CA TRP A 236 -23.88 23.22 -32.97
C TRP A 236 -24.98 23.97 -33.74
N GLN A 237 -25.80 24.76 -33.04
CA GLN A 237 -26.71 25.77 -33.61
C GLN A 237 -26.33 27.15 -33.10
#